data_AF-A0A447JH07-F1
#
_entry.id   AF-A0A447JH07-F1
#
_cell.length_a   1.000
_cell.length_b   1.000
_cell.length_c   1.000
_cell.angle_alpha   90.00
_cell.angle_beta   90.00
_cell.angle_gamma   90.00
#
_symmetry.space_group_name_H-M   'P 1'
#
loop_
_entity.id
_entity.type
_entity.pdbx_description
1 polymer ?
#
loop_
_entity_poly.entity_id
_entity_poly.type
_entity_poly.pdbx_seq_one_letter_code
_entity_poly.pdbx_strand_id
1 'polypeptide(L)'
;MKRRETPSPQKNAARFATPFEAINGTHGVNLTRHNYPALHGTLQTAATKCTDNLDDALLLPAFDQAVSINRSQDDHSHGLGTLELKFRYYVDLNKHYVYFYDLINSRRLRHASLDFFTKRHNGY
;
A
#
# COMPACT_ATOMS: atom_id res chain seq x y z
N MET A 1 -20.15 -19.19 -19.51
CA MET A 1 -19.76 -18.27 -18.40
C MET A 1 -18.81 -19.01 -17.47
N LYS A 2 -17.49 -18.78 -17.54
CA LYS A 2 -16.52 -19.41 -16.61
C LYS A 2 -16.70 -18.75 -15.23
N ARG A 3 -17.05 -19.52 -14.19
CA ARG A 3 -17.02 -19.02 -12.82
C ARG A 3 -15.59 -18.55 -12.53
N ARG A 4 -15.42 -17.30 -12.10
CA ARG A 4 -14.16 -16.88 -11.49
C ARG A 4 -14.07 -17.61 -10.16
N GLU A 5 -13.26 -18.66 -10.09
CA GLU A 5 -12.91 -19.27 -8.81
C GLU A 5 -12.11 -18.23 -8.02
N THR A 6 -12.66 -17.81 -6.88
CA THR A 6 -11.90 -17.05 -5.89
C THR A 6 -10.76 -17.93 -5.39
N PRO A 7 -9.50 -17.47 -5.48
CA PRO A 7 -8.38 -18.27 -5.03
C PRO A 7 -8.50 -18.59 -3.53
N SER A 8 -8.10 -19.79 -3.13
CA SER A 8 -8.13 -20.20 -1.73
C SER A 8 -7.25 -19.29 -0.86
N PRO A 9 -7.55 -19.14 0.45
CA PRO A 9 -6.77 -18.29 1.35
C PRO A 9 -5.26 -18.61 1.34
N GLN A 10 -4.91 -19.91 1.29
CA GLN A 10 -3.51 -20.36 1.19
C GLN A 10 -2.81 -19.89 -0.10
N LYS A 11 -3.53 -19.87 -1.22
CA LYS A 11 -2.99 -19.41 -2.50
C LYS A 11 -2.78 -17.89 -2.50
N ASN A 12 -3.65 -17.13 -1.82
CA ASN A 12 -3.49 -15.69 -1.66
C ASN A 12 -2.30 -15.35 -0.76
N ALA A 13 -2.17 -16.06 0.37
CA ALA A 13 -1.04 -15.93 1.27
C ALA A 13 0.29 -16.16 0.54
N ALA A 14 0.41 -17.26 -0.21
CA ALA A 14 1.62 -17.55 -0.98
C ALA A 14 1.92 -16.46 -2.03
N ARG A 15 0.90 -15.99 -2.77
CA ARG A 15 1.07 -14.94 -3.79
C ARG A 15 1.52 -13.60 -3.20
N PHE A 16 1.11 -13.27 -1.99
CA PHE A 16 1.51 -12.04 -1.31
C PHE A 16 2.86 -12.18 -0.60
N ALA A 17 3.16 -13.36 -0.04
CA ALA A 17 4.41 -13.65 0.64
C ALA A 17 5.61 -13.64 -0.31
N THR A 18 5.48 -14.20 -1.51
CA THR A 18 6.57 -14.27 -2.50
C THR A 18 7.22 -12.91 -2.83
N PRO A 19 6.47 -11.84 -3.11
CA PRO A 19 7.03 -10.51 -3.34
C PRO A 19 7.32 -9.71 -2.07
N PHE A 20 7.00 -10.23 -0.88
CA PHE A 20 7.24 -9.53 0.38
C PHE A 20 8.75 -9.41 0.63
N GLU A 21 9.23 -8.17 0.71
CA GLU A 21 10.64 -7.87 0.81
C GLU A 21 10.93 -6.96 2.01
N ALA A 22 12.18 -7.01 2.48
CA ALA A 22 12.69 -6.16 3.51
C ALA A 22 13.87 -5.36 2.96
N ILE A 23 13.82 -4.03 3.06
CA ILE A 23 14.88 -3.13 2.60
C ILE A 23 15.13 -2.10 3.69
N ASN A 24 16.36 -2.04 4.19
CA ASN A 24 16.79 -1.08 5.21
C ASN A 24 15.87 -1.01 6.44
N GLY A 25 15.34 -2.15 6.90
CA GLY A 25 14.43 -2.23 8.05
C GLY A 25 12.96 -1.91 7.77
N THR A 26 12.60 -1.53 6.54
CA THR A 26 11.21 -1.42 6.08
C THR A 26 10.77 -2.73 5.43
N HIS A 27 9.60 -3.23 5.80
CA HIS A 27 9.00 -4.42 5.20
C HIS A 27 7.83 -4.03 4.30
N GLY A 28 7.48 -4.89 3.34
CA GLY A 28 6.28 -4.71 2.52
C GLY A 28 6.43 -5.27 1.11
N VAL A 29 5.66 -4.73 0.18
CA VAL A 29 5.70 -5.11 -1.24
C VAL A 29 5.84 -3.87 -2.09
N ASN A 30 6.37 -4.04 -3.30
CA ASN A 30 6.65 -2.95 -4.21
C ASN A 30 7.57 -1.87 -3.61
N LEU A 31 8.57 -2.24 -2.78
CA LEU A 31 9.38 -1.26 -2.05
C LEU A 31 10.35 -0.51 -2.95
N THR A 32 10.82 -1.14 -4.02
CA THR A 32 11.73 -0.51 -4.99
C THR A 32 11.37 -0.77 -6.45
N ARG A 33 10.65 -1.85 -6.71
CA ARG A 33 10.20 -2.28 -8.03
C ARG A 33 8.79 -2.85 -7.89
N HIS A 34 8.01 -2.81 -8.96
CA HIS A 34 6.65 -3.35 -8.98
C HIS A 34 6.69 -4.90 -9.09
N ASN A 35 6.88 -5.58 -7.97
CA ASN A 35 7.01 -7.04 -7.87
C ASN A 35 5.71 -7.75 -7.46
N TYR A 36 4.71 -7.01 -6.99
CA TYR A 36 3.37 -7.49 -6.70
C TYR A 36 2.34 -6.76 -7.57
N PRO A 37 1.98 -7.34 -8.74
CA PRO A 37 1.13 -6.67 -9.74
C PRO A 37 -0.31 -6.41 -9.30
N ALA A 38 -0.76 -7.04 -8.22
CA ALA A 38 -2.13 -6.88 -7.73
C ALA A 38 -2.36 -5.53 -7.04
N LEU A 39 -1.30 -4.84 -6.63
CA LEU A 39 -1.34 -3.48 -6.09
C LEU A 39 -0.66 -2.52 -7.05
N HIS A 40 -1.25 -1.36 -7.28
CA HIS A 40 -0.67 -0.34 -8.15
C HIS A 40 0.60 0.27 -7.55
N GLY A 41 0.64 0.49 -6.24
CA GLY A 41 1.69 1.24 -5.56
C GLY A 41 2.47 0.47 -4.50
N THR A 42 3.06 1.21 -3.57
CA THR A 42 3.98 0.69 -2.54
C THR A 42 3.28 0.51 -1.20
N LEU A 43 3.36 -0.71 -0.64
CA LEU A 43 2.97 -0.99 0.75
C LEU A 43 4.22 -1.04 1.62
N GLN A 44 4.25 -0.22 2.68
CA GLN A 44 5.26 -0.28 3.73
C GLN A 44 4.59 -0.63 5.05
N THR A 45 5.19 -1.54 5.81
CA THR A 45 4.66 -2.00 7.09
C THR A 45 5.78 -2.20 8.11
N ALA A 46 5.43 -2.05 9.39
CA ALA A 46 6.28 -2.47 10.51
C ALA A 46 6.21 -3.99 10.76
N ALA A 47 5.23 -4.70 10.17
CA ALA A 47 5.12 -6.14 10.29
C ALA A 47 6.34 -6.85 9.71
N THR A 48 6.88 -7.81 10.47
CA THR A 48 8.02 -8.62 10.04
C THR A 48 7.58 -9.89 9.30
N LYS A 49 6.31 -10.27 9.42
CA LYS A 49 5.72 -11.42 8.72
C LYS A 49 4.69 -10.95 7.71
N CYS A 50 4.75 -11.51 6.50
CA CYS A 50 3.82 -11.19 5.42
C CYS A 50 2.34 -11.50 5.75
N THR A 51 2.08 -12.41 6.68
CA THR A 51 0.72 -12.79 7.09
C THR A 51 0.02 -11.73 7.93
N ASP A 52 0.77 -10.85 8.60
CA ASP A 52 0.20 -9.94 9.61
C ASP A 52 -0.63 -8.80 8.97
N ASN A 53 -0.39 -8.49 7.69
CA ASN A 53 -1.16 -7.54 6.89
C ASN A 53 -1.84 -8.18 5.67
N LEU A 54 -1.89 -9.52 5.59
CA LEU A 54 -2.38 -10.20 4.40
C LEU A 54 -3.82 -9.82 4.09
N ASP A 55 -4.72 -9.88 5.08
CA ASP A 55 -6.14 -9.59 4.89
C ASP A 55 -6.35 -8.15 4.43
N ASP A 56 -5.62 -7.20 5.02
CA ASP A 56 -5.66 -5.79 4.64
C ASP A 56 -5.11 -5.57 3.22
N ALA A 57 -4.01 -6.24 2.88
CA ALA A 57 -3.41 -6.15 1.55
C ALA A 57 -4.34 -6.65 0.44
N LEU A 58 -5.23 -7.60 0.75
CA LEU A 58 -6.25 -8.07 -0.19
C LEU A 58 -7.39 -7.06 -0.42
N LEU A 59 -7.54 -6.06 0.45
CA LEU A 59 -8.54 -5.00 0.32
C LEU A 59 -8.01 -3.76 -0.42
N LEU A 60 -6.69 -3.55 -0.43
CA LEU A 60 -6.04 -2.42 -1.10
C LEU A 60 -6.36 -2.27 -2.61
N PRO A 61 -6.66 -3.31 -3.40
CA PRO A 61 -7.12 -3.12 -4.78
C PRO A 61 -8.42 -2.29 -4.89
N ALA A 62 -9.28 -2.31 -3.87
CA ALA A 62 -10.47 -1.44 -3.84
C ALA A 62 -10.09 0.03 -3.63
N PHE A 63 -9.05 0.30 -2.84
CA PHE A 63 -8.48 1.64 -2.71
C PHE A 63 -7.85 2.10 -4.04
N ASP A 64 -7.11 1.22 -4.73
CA ASP A 64 -6.57 1.53 -6.06
C ASP A 64 -7.67 1.93 -7.05
N GLN A 65 -8.80 1.22 -7.02
CA GLN A 65 -9.95 1.55 -7.86
C GLN A 65 -10.53 2.93 -7.51
N ALA A 66 -10.67 3.24 -6.22
CA ALA A 66 -11.18 4.54 -5.78
C ALA A 66 -10.26 5.69 -6.20
N VAL A 67 -8.93 5.54 -6.06
CA VAL A 67 -7.95 6.54 -6.50
C VAL A 67 -7.98 6.69 -8.02
N SER A 68 -8.04 5.60 -8.77
CA SER A 68 -8.11 5.61 -10.24
C SER A 68 -9.33 6.40 -10.74
N ILE A 69 -10.51 6.13 -10.17
CA ILE A 69 -11.75 6.86 -10.48
C ILE A 69 -11.61 8.33 -10.11
N ASN A 70 -10.99 8.66 -8.97
CA ASN A 70 -10.78 10.04 -8.57
C ASN A 70 -9.84 10.79 -9.53
N ARG A 71 -8.76 10.15 -10.00
CA ARG A 71 -7.82 10.75 -10.96
C ARG A 71 -8.40 10.91 -12.36
N SER A 72 -9.42 10.12 -12.72
CA SER A 72 -10.10 10.22 -14.03
C SER A 72 -11.25 11.22 -14.07
N GLN A 73 -11.60 11.85 -12.94
CA GLN A 73 -12.65 12.87 -12.93
C GLN A 73 -12.10 14.19 -13.47
N ASP A 74 -12.82 14.79 -14.41
CA ASP A 74 -12.52 16.12 -14.91
C ASP A 74 -12.70 17.16 -13.79
N ASP A 75 -11.68 18.00 -13.61
CA ASP A 75 -11.75 19.12 -12.68
C ASP A 75 -12.58 20.24 -13.30
N HIS A 76 -13.89 20.21 -13.06
CA HIS A 76 -14.81 21.26 -13.52
C HIS A 76 -14.70 22.57 -12.71
N SER A 77 -13.85 22.60 -11.69
CA SER A 77 -13.54 23.80 -10.91
C SER A 77 -12.35 24.52 -11.56
N HIS A 78 -12.63 25.57 -12.35
CA HIS A 78 -11.61 26.50 -12.87
C HIS A 78 -10.98 27.40 -11.78
N GLY A 79 -10.67 26.84 -10.61
CA GLY A 79 -9.88 27.51 -9.58
C GLY A 79 -8.39 27.34 -9.89
N LEU A 80 -7.58 28.38 -9.63
CA LEU A 80 -6.12 28.43 -9.87
C LEU A 80 -5.28 27.45 -9.02
N GLY A 81 -5.83 26.29 -8.62
CA GLY A 81 -5.19 25.25 -7.85
C GLY A 81 -5.14 23.93 -8.64
N THR A 82 -4.07 23.74 -9.39
CA THR A 82 -3.63 22.52 -10.08
C THR A 82 -4.13 21.20 -9.46
N LEU A 83 -4.81 20.34 -10.25
CA LEU A 83 -4.93 18.88 -10.08
C LEU A 83 -4.86 18.42 -8.62
N GLU A 84 -5.89 18.70 -7.84
CA GLU A 84 -5.95 18.27 -6.44
C GLU A 84 -6.07 16.74 -6.40
N LEU A 85 -4.94 16.02 -6.34
CA LEU A 85 -4.92 14.56 -6.15
C LEU A 85 -5.47 14.25 -4.76
N LYS A 86 -6.79 13.96 -4.68
CA LYS A 86 -7.54 13.83 -3.42
C LYS A 86 -7.17 12.56 -2.64
N PHE A 87 -6.67 11.52 -3.32
CA PHE A 87 -6.21 10.29 -2.69
C PHE A 87 -4.79 9.92 -3.12
N ARG A 88 -3.83 9.99 -2.20
CA ARG A 88 -2.41 9.68 -2.44
C ARG A 88 -1.90 8.50 -1.62
N TYR A 89 -2.39 8.36 -0.40
CA TYR A 89 -1.98 7.30 0.52
C TYR A 89 -3.13 6.90 1.44
N TYR A 90 -3.06 5.66 1.94
CA TYR A 90 -3.86 5.12 3.01
C TYR A 90 -2.94 4.73 4.17
N VAL A 91 -3.34 5.05 5.40
CA VAL A 91 -2.54 4.75 6.60
C VAL A 91 -3.44 4.04 7.60
N ASP A 92 -3.05 2.85 8.03
CA ASP A 92 -3.64 2.20 9.20
C ASP A 92 -2.68 2.28 10.37
N LEU A 93 -3.10 3.03 11.40
CA LEU A 93 -2.31 3.25 12.61
C LEU A 93 -2.30 2.04 13.55
N ASN A 94 -3.36 1.22 13.52
CA ASN A 94 -3.50 0.05 14.38
C ASN A 94 -2.74 -1.14 13.81
N LYS A 95 -2.69 -1.25 12.48
CA LYS A 95 -1.98 -2.31 11.74
C LYS A 95 -0.58 -1.88 11.28
N HIS A 96 -0.17 -0.66 11.62
CA HIS A 96 1.15 -0.08 11.41
C HIS A 96 1.67 -0.18 9.97
N TYR A 97 0.81 0.17 9.01
CA TYR A 97 1.20 0.21 7.60
C TYR A 97 0.72 1.48 6.90
N VAL A 98 1.45 1.84 5.86
CA VAL A 98 1.09 2.87 4.90
C VAL A 98 1.11 2.27 3.51
N TYR A 99 0.07 2.56 2.74
CA TYR A 99 -0.02 2.22 1.33
C TYR A 99 -0.03 3.50 0.51
N PHE A 100 0.96 3.65 -0.36
CA PHE A 100 1.03 4.72 -1.35
C PHE A 100 0.41 4.22 -2.64
N TYR A 101 -0.44 5.03 -3.27
CA TYR A 101 -0.99 4.66 -4.57
C TYR A 101 0.10 4.58 -5.63
N ASP A 102 1.09 5.49 -5.61
CA ASP A 102 2.20 5.46 -6.58
C ASP A 102 3.34 4.56 -6.08
N LEU A 103 4.16 4.05 -7.02
CA LEU A 103 5.39 3.32 -6.68
C LEU A 103 6.43 4.29 -6.10
N ILE A 104 6.75 4.13 -4.82
CA ILE A 104 7.70 4.96 -4.11
C ILE A 104 8.96 4.15 -3.77
N ASN A 105 10.12 4.67 -4.17
CA ASN A 105 11.40 4.04 -3.83
C ASN A 105 11.71 4.19 -2.35
N SER A 106 11.47 3.12 -1.60
CA SER A 106 11.61 3.06 -0.14
C SER A 106 13.05 3.22 0.35
N ARG A 107 14.07 3.03 -0.52
CA ARG A 107 15.47 3.34 -0.16
C ARG A 107 15.67 4.84 0.11
N ARG A 108 14.86 5.70 -0.51
CA ARG A 108 14.95 7.16 -0.37
C ARG A 108 14.18 7.72 0.82
N LEU A 109 13.26 6.95 1.43
CA LEU A 109 12.35 7.40 2.50
C LEU A 109 12.66 6.80 3.87
N ARG A 110 13.90 6.35 4.07
CA ARG A 110 14.40 5.50 5.18
C ARG A 110 14.05 5.92 6.61
N HIS A 111 13.51 7.13 6.85
CA HIS A 111 13.33 7.71 8.19
C HIS A 111 11.95 8.31 8.48
N ALA A 112 11.10 8.58 7.49
CA ALA A 112 9.87 9.34 7.76
C ALA A 112 8.66 8.48 8.12
N SER A 113 8.48 7.34 7.46
CA SER A 113 7.25 6.53 7.59
C SER A 113 7.26 5.56 8.76
N LEU A 114 8.41 4.95 9.10
CA LEU A 114 8.48 3.96 10.18
C LEU A 114 8.60 4.62 11.57
N ASP A 115 9.34 5.73 11.68
CA ASP A 115 9.41 6.54 12.91
C ASP A 115 8.03 6.99 13.40
N PHE A 116 7.11 7.24 12.46
CA PHE A 116 5.74 7.59 12.77
C PHE A 116 4.99 6.47 13.50
N PHE A 117 5.26 5.20 13.17
CA PHE A 117 4.65 4.05 13.84
C PHE A 117 5.39 3.66 15.14
N THR A 118 6.72 3.79 15.18
CA THR A 118 7.52 3.40 16.36
C THR A 118 7.46 4.42 17.50
N LYS A 119 7.36 5.73 17.22
CA LYS A 119 7.25 6.77 18.27
C LYS A 119 5.98 6.70 19.11
N ARG A 120 4.92 6.01 18.65
CA ARG A 120 3.71 5.78 19.45
C ARG A 120 3.79 4.54 20.34
N HIS A 121 4.66 3.58 20.04
CA HIS A 121 4.79 2.37 20.84
C HIS A 121 5.64 2.60 22.11
N ASN A 122 6.52 3.60 22.08
CA ASN A 122 7.22 4.14 23.25
C ASN A 122 6.55 5.45 23.65
N GLY A 123 5.52 5.38 24.49
CA GLY A 123 4.77 6.55 24.95
C GLY A 123 5.68 7.67 25.45
N TYR A 124 5.33 8.89 25.05
CA TYR A 124 5.48 10.05 25.93
C TYR A 124 4.22 10.14 26.79
#